data_AF-A0A951J2Y0-F1
#
_entry.id   AF-A0A951J2Y0-F1
#
_cell.length_a   1.000
_cell.length_b   1.000
_cell.length_c   1.000
_cell.angle_alpha   90.00
_cell.angle_beta   90.00
_cell.angle_gamma   90.00
#
_symmetry.space_group_name_H-M   'P 1'
#
loop_
_entity.id
_entity.type
_entity.pdbx_description
1 polymer ?
#
loop_
_entity_poly.entity_id
_entity_poly.type
_entity_poly.pdbx_seq_one_letter_code
_entity_poly.pdbx_strand_id
1 'polypeptide(L)'
;MKTIVIGRAKPSIDVVKRLVDELGTTVGYLLGETAQINILKNPEMLHRLNEIDDLPEEDKAHILYAIDGLVRDAKTRKAYSK
;
A
#
# COMPACT_ATOMS: atom_id res chain seq x y z
N MET A 1 5.73 7.84 -18.27
CA MET A 1 4.56 8.13 -17.42
C MET A 1 3.31 8.06 -18.30
N LYS A 2 2.52 6.98 -18.20
CA LYS A 2 1.32 6.77 -19.02
C LYS A 2 0.11 6.92 -18.10
N THR A 3 -0.58 8.04 -18.26
CA THR A 3 -1.80 8.44 -17.54
C THR A 3 -2.88 7.37 -17.61
N ILE A 4 -3.68 7.22 -16.55
CA ILE A 4 -4.99 6.58 -16.61
C ILE A 4 -5.84 7.35 -17.64
N VAL A 5 -6.09 6.76 -18.80
CA VAL A 5 -6.93 7.36 -19.84
C VAL A 5 -8.31 6.70 -19.80
N ILE A 6 -9.17 7.18 -18.89
CA ILE A 6 -10.62 7.08 -19.08
C ILE A 6 -11.04 8.23 -20.01
N GLY A 7 -10.82 8.04 -21.33
CA GLY A 7 -11.30 8.93 -22.39
C GLY A 7 -10.85 10.40 -22.33
N ARG A 8 -9.64 10.72 -22.80
CA ARG A 8 -9.09 12.08 -23.09
C ARG A 8 -9.20 13.20 -22.01
N ALA A 9 -9.95 13.04 -20.93
CA ALA A 9 -10.10 14.03 -19.87
C ALA A 9 -9.23 13.65 -18.67
N LYS A 10 -8.45 14.60 -18.16
CA LYS A 10 -7.85 14.48 -16.83
C LYS A 10 -8.98 14.75 -15.82
N PRO A 11 -9.40 13.77 -15.00
CA PRO A 11 -10.42 14.01 -13.98
C PRO A 11 -9.93 15.10 -13.01
N SER A 12 -10.86 15.88 -12.45
CA SER A 12 -10.51 16.80 -11.39
C SER A 12 -10.09 16.04 -10.13
N ILE A 13 -9.35 16.70 -9.24
CA ILE A 13 -8.91 16.12 -7.96
C ILE A 13 -10.11 15.64 -7.14
N ASP A 14 -11.23 16.36 -7.15
CA ASP A 14 -12.43 15.97 -6.42
C ASP A 14 -13.09 14.71 -6.98
N VAL A 15 -13.06 14.52 -8.31
CA VAL A 15 -13.53 13.28 -8.94
C VAL A 15 -12.64 12.11 -8.53
N VAL A 16 -11.32 12.32 -8.50
CA VAL A 16 -10.37 11.29 -8.05
C VAL A 16 -10.57 10.94 -6.58
N LYS A 17 -10.82 11.92 -5.70
CA LYS A 17 -11.14 11.69 -4.27
C LYS A 17 -12.39 10.82 -4.11
N ARG A 18 -13.48 11.16 -4.79
CA ARG A 18 -14.72 10.35 -4.74
C ARG A 18 -14.52 8.93 -5.26
N LEU A 19 -13.70 8.76 -6.31
CA LEU A 19 -13.38 7.44 -6.83
C LEU A 19 -12.59 6.59 -5.83
N VAL A 20 -11.61 7.16 -5.13
CA VAL A 20 -10.84 6.38 -4.14
C VAL A 20 -11.69 6.00 -2.93
N ASP A 21 -12.63 6.88 -2.53
CA ASP A 21 -13.57 6.60 -1.44
C ASP A 21 -14.51 5.44 -1.81
N GLU A 22 -15.13 5.48 -3.00
CA GLU A 22 -16.03 4.43 -3.50
C GLU A 22 -15.31 3.10 -3.77
N LEU A 23 -14.04 3.16 -4.20
CA LEU A 23 -13.24 1.97 -4.50
C LEU A 23 -12.46 1.44 -3.28
N GLY A 24 -12.53 2.12 -2.13
CA GLY A 24 -11.82 1.75 -0.91
C GLY A 24 -10.30 1.60 -1.11
N THR A 25 -9.70 2.51 -1.87
CA THR A 25 -8.28 2.44 -2.27
C THR A 25 -7.58 3.79 -2.07
N THR A 26 -6.36 3.96 -2.57
CA THR A 26 -5.61 5.22 -2.48
C THR A 26 -5.39 5.87 -3.85
N VAL A 27 -5.13 7.17 -3.87
CA VAL A 27 -4.89 7.92 -5.11
C VAL A 27 -3.67 7.38 -5.85
N GLY A 28 -2.59 7.06 -5.13
CA GLY A 28 -1.37 6.49 -5.71
C GLY A 28 -1.61 5.14 -6.38
N TYR A 29 -2.55 4.32 -5.87
CA TYR A 29 -2.96 3.08 -6.51
C TYR A 29 -3.59 3.33 -7.88
N LEU A 30 -4.48 4.31 -7.98
CA LEU A 30 -5.13 4.65 -9.25
C LEU A 30 -4.07 5.09 -10.27
N LEU A 31 -3.16 5.98 -9.89
CA LEU A 31 -2.17 6.55 -10.81
C LEU A 31 -1.13 5.53 -11.31
N GLY A 32 -0.99 4.38 -10.65
CA GLY A 32 -0.10 3.30 -11.08
C GLY A 32 1.38 3.72 -11.10
N GLU A 33 1.75 4.70 -10.29
CA GLU A 33 3.07 5.35 -10.33
C GLU A 33 4.21 4.47 -9.80
N THR A 34 3.91 3.33 -9.16
CA THR A 34 4.91 2.43 -8.58
C THR A 34 4.66 0.97 -8.93
N ALA A 35 5.72 0.17 -9.04
CA ALA A 35 5.63 -1.29 -9.22
C ALA A 35 5.07 -2.02 -7.98
N GLN A 36 4.92 -1.32 -6.85
CA GLN A 36 4.43 -1.83 -5.56
C GLN A 36 2.93 -1.58 -5.36
N ILE A 37 2.18 -1.68 -6.45
CA ILE A 37 0.75 -1.35 -6.58
C ILE A 37 -0.11 -1.97 -5.45
N ASN A 38 0.27 -3.15 -4.94
CA ASN A 38 -0.50 -3.85 -3.92
C ASN A 38 -0.58 -3.13 -2.56
N ILE A 39 0.46 -2.40 -2.14
CA ILE A 39 0.45 -1.73 -0.83
C ILE A 39 -0.48 -0.52 -0.83
N LEU A 40 -0.51 0.20 -1.95
CA LEU A 40 -1.36 1.37 -2.16
C LEU A 40 -2.82 0.99 -2.35
N LYS A 41 -3.12 -0.28 -2.65
CA LYS A 41 -4.51 -0.75 -2.82
C LYS A 41 -5.31 -0.71 -1.52
N ASN A 42 -4.65 -0.97 -0.40
CA ASN A 42 -5.31 -1.10 0.90
C ASN A 42 -4.96 0.12 1.78
N PRO A 43 -5.90 1.06 1.99
CA PRO A 43 -5.66 2.26 2.80
C PRO A 43 -5.24 1.95 4.24
N GLU A 44 -5.76 0.89 4.85
CA GLU A 44 -5.43 0.50 6.21
C GLU A 44 -4.00 -0.03 6.32
N MET A 45 -3.56 -0.82 5.32
CA MET A 45 -2.16 -1.28 5.25
C MET A 45 -1.19 -0.12 5.04
N LEU A 46 -1.56 0.85 4.22
CA LEU A 46 -0.75 2.06 4.03
C LEU A 46 -0.70 2.90 5.31
N HIS A 47 -1.82 3.04 6.02
CA HIS A 47 -1.88 3.76 7.28
C HIS A 47 -0.94 3.15 8.33
N ARG A 48 -0.97 1.84 8.52
CA ARG A 48 -0.05 1.14 9.44
C ARG A 48 1.42 1.36 9.08
N LEU A 49 1.76 1.39 7.79
CA LEU A 49 3.12 1.66 7.36
C LEU A 49 3.55 3.09 7.72
N ASN A 50 2.67 4.07 7.52
CA ASN A 50 2.94 5.45 7.92
C ASN A 50 3.09 5.57 9.44
N GLU A 51 2.24 4.91 10.22
CA GLU A 51 2.35 4.89 11.68
C GLU A 51 3.70 4.33 12.13
N ILE A 52 4.17 3.23 11.51
CA ILE A 52 5.49 2.65 11.81
C ILE A 52 6.62 3.62 11.42
N ASP A 53 6.48 4.33 10.29
CA ASP A 53 7.50 5.26 9.82
C ASP A 53 7.61 6.53 10.69
N ASP A 54 6.52 6.94 11.33
CA ASP A 54 6.49 8.10 12.24
C ASP A 54 7.05 7.79 13.65
N LEU A 55 7.37 6.52 13.95
CA LEU A 55 7.92 6.12 15.26
C LEU A 55 9.40 6.50 15.44
N PRO A 56 9.86 6.63 16.70
CA PRO A 56 11.29 6.67 17.02
C PRO A 56 12.04 5.46 16.43
N GLU A 57 13.29 5.69 16.03
CA GLU A 57 14.09 4.70 15.29
C GLU A 57 14.22 3.35 16.03
N GLU A 58 14.34 3.39 17.37
CA GLU A 58 14.43 2.20 18.21
C GLU A 58 13.15 1.35 18.14
N ASP A 59 11.98 1.97 18.34
CA ASP A 59 10.69 1.30 18.26
C ASP A 59 10.42 0.76 16.85
N LYS A 60 10.70 1.58 15.84
CA LYS A 60 10.59 1.22 14.42
C LYS A 60 11.44 -0.04 14.13
N ALA A 61 12.69 -0.07 14.57
CA ALA A 61 13.59 -1.19 14.34
C ALA A 61 13.07 -2.49 14.97
N HIS A 62 12.55 -2.43 16.21
CA HIS A 62 11.99 -3.59 16.89
C HIS A 62 10.73 -4.13 16.20
N ILE A 63 9.83 -3.25 15.78
CA ILE A 63 8.60 -3.64 15.08
C ILE A 63 8.93 -4.28 13.73
N LEU A 64 9.83 -3.67 12.95
CA LEU A 64 10.24 -4.21 11.65
C LEU A 64 10.90 -5.58 11.80
N TYR A 65 11.75 -5.77 12.82
CA TYR A 65 12.35 -7.06 13.12
C TYR A 65 11.30 -8.16 13.38
N ALA A 66 10.27 -7.84 14.17
CA ALA A 66 9.19 -8.78 14.46
C ALA A 66 8.37 -9.11 13.20
N ILE A 67 8.03 -8.10 12.39
CA ILE A 67 7.31 -8.27 11.13
C ILE A 67 8.09 -9.19 10.18
N ASP A 68 9.39 -8.96 10.02
CA ASP A 68 10.25 -9.78 9.16
C ASP A 68 10.27 -11.24 9.61
N GLY A 69 10.34 -11.47 10.94
CA GLY A 69 10.25 -12.80 11.53
C GLY A 69 8.93 -13.51 11.19
N LEU A 70 7.79 -12.83 11.39
CA LEU A 70 6.46 -13.37 11.11
C LEU A 70 6.24 -13.64 9.61
N VAL A 71 6.72 -12.75 8.75
CA VAL A 71 6.65 -12.91 7.28
C VAL A 71 7.48 -14.11 6.83
N ARG A 72 8.69 -14.26 7.38
CA ARG A 72 9.55 -15.42 7.10
C ARG A 72 8.86 -16.72 7.49
N ASP A 73 8.35 -16.79 8.71
CA ASP A 73 7.66 -17.97 9.25
C ASP A 73 6.42 -18.33 8.41
N ALA A 74 5.59 -17.35 8.03
CA ALA A 74 4.45 -17.57 7.15
C ALA A 74 4.86 -18.12 5.77
N LYS A 75 5.94 -17.59 5.16
CA LYS A 75 6.49 -18.10 3.90
C LYS A 75 7.01 -19.53 4.03
N THR A 76 7.73 -19.82 5.12
CA THR A 76 8.23 -21.15 5.46
C THR A 76 7.07 -22.14 5.57
N ARG A 77 6.05 -21.86 6.39
CA ARG A 77 4.86 -22.72 6.49
C ARG A 77 4.22 -23.00 5.13
N LYS A 78 4.03 -21.95 4.31
CA LYS A 78 3.46 -22.10 2.97
C LYS A 78 4.29 -23.01 2.05
N ALA A 79 5.63 -22.96 2.17
CA ALA A 79 6.53 -23.79 1.37
C ALA A 79 6.50 -25.27 1.79
N TYR A 80 6.33 -25.54 3.09
CA TYR A 80 6.32 -26.91 3.66
C TYR A 80 4.91 -27.51 3.84
N SER A 81 3.84 -26.75 3.53
CA SER A 81 2.45 -27.24 3.55
C SER A 81 2.02 -27.88 2.21
N LYS A 82 2.99 -28.30 1.39
CA LYS A 82 2.79 -29.01 0.12
C LYS A 82 3.30 -30.43 0.23
#